data_AF-A0A940UXB2-F1
#
_entry.id   AF-A0A940UXB2-F1
#
_cell.length_a   1.000
_cell.length_b   1.000
_cell.length_c   1.000
_cell.angle_alpha   90.00
_cell.angle_beta   90.00
_cell.angle_gamma   90.00
#
_symmetry.space_group_name_H-M   'P 1'
#
loop_
_entity.id
_entity.type
_entity.pdbx_description
1 polymer ?
#
loop_
_entity_poly.entity_id
_entity_poly.type
_entity_poly.pdbx_seq_one_letter_code
_entity_poly.pdbx_strand_id
1 'polypeptide(L)'
;MTQDEFKKIISSAIKNEDEAHMYYSAVSEKAKDKNLKDLFNGLAEDEKKHRITLEAFLARSPESMHFSESHDYKVVDGLPTPPLTMDLKPVEGLVIAVKKELEAMQMYTQMANASADESQRKIFLELAAMERGHKSRLEDIYTNMAFPESW
;
A
#
# COMPACT_ATOMS: atom_id res chain seq x y z
N MET A 1 -9.33 -2.42 18.85
CA MET A 1 -9.53 -3.12 17.56
C MET A 1 -9.84 -4.57 17.87
N THR A 2 -11.03 -5.02 17.46
CA THR A 2 -11.47 -6.41 17.57
C THR A 2 -10.84 -7.28 16.48
N GLN A 3 -10.90 -8.59 16.65
CA GLN A 3 -10.37 -9.52 15.66
C GLN A 3 -11.13 -9.47 14.32
N ASP A 4 -12.44 -9.22 14.35
CA ASP A 4 -13.26 -9.09 13.13
C ASP A 4 -12.89 -7.84 12.33
N GLU A 5 -12.72 -6.70 13.02
CA GLU A 5 -12.22 -5.46 12.42
C GLU A 5 -10.85 -5.68 11.80
N PHE A 6 -9.92 -6.32 12.53
CA PHE A 6 -8.60 -6.64 12.02
C PHE A 6 -8.66 -7.44 10.71
N LYS A 7 -9.46 -8.52 10.67
CA LYS A 7 -9.60 -9.36 9.48
C LYS A 7 -10.16 -8.58 8.29
N LYS A 8 -11.14 -7.70 8.52
CA LYS A 8 -11.70 -6.82 7.49
C LYS A 8 -10.64 -5.86 6.94
N ILE A 9 -9.87 -5.23 7.83
CA ILE A 9 -8.81 -4.29 7.46
C ILE A 9 -7.74 -4.99 6.62
N ILE A 10 -7.25 -6.15 7.06
CA ILE A 10 -6.23 -6.90 6.31
C ILE A 10 -6.77 -7.43 4.98
N SER A 11 -8.02 -7.89 4.94
CA SER A 11 -8.63 -8.35 3.68
C SER A 11 -8.76 -7.19 2.68
N SER A 12 -9.09 -6.00 3.17
CA SER A 12 -9.10 -4.78 2.35
C SER A 12 -7.69 -4.38 1.91
N ALA A 13 -6.70 -4.50 2.78
CA ALA A 13 -5.30 -4.25 2.48
C ALA A 13 -4.81 -5.17 1.36
N ILE A 14 -5.02 -6.48 1.48
CA ILE A 14 -4.66 -7.48 0.45
C ILE A 14 -5.26 -7.12 -0.91
N LYS A 15 -6.53 -6.69 -0.94
CA LYS A 15 -7.16 -6.25 -2.18
C LYS A 15 -6.47 -5.02 -2.77
N ASN A 16 -6.09 -4.06 -1.93
CA ASN A 16 -5.35 -2.88 -2.38
C ASN A 16 -3.96 -3.25 -2.91
N GLU A 17 -3.24 -4.17 -2.26
CA GLU A 17 -1.96 -4.70 -2.73
C GLU A 17 -2.08 -5.35 -4.12
N ASP A 18 -3.13 -6.16 -4.33
CA ASP A 18 -3.39 -6.80 -5.62
C ASP A 18 -3.70 -5.75 -6.71
N GLU A 19 -4.51 -4.74 -6.40
CA GLU A 19 -4.81 -3.64 -7.33
C GLU A 19 -3.54 -2.86 -7.70
N ALA A 20 -2.69 -2.54 -6.72
CA ALA A 20 -1.42 -1.84 -6.91
C ALA A 20 -0.44 -2.68 -7.76
N HIS A 21 -0.25 -3.96 -7.41
CA HIS A 21 0.56 -4.90 -8.18
C HIS A 21 0.12 -4.99 -9.65
N MET A 22 -1.18 -5.14 -9.91
CA MET A 22 -1.72 -5.22 -11.27
C MET A 22 -1.46 -3.92 -12.04
N TYR A 23 -1.67 -2.77 -11.41
CA TYR A 23 -1.43 -1.48 -12.02
C TYR A 23 0.06 -1.26 -12.34
N TYR A 24 0.96 -1.48 -11.38
CA TYR A 24 2.39 -1.29 -11.58
C TYR A 24 2.96 -2.25 -12.62
N SER A 25 2.50 -3.50 -12.64
CA SER A 25 2.86 -4.47 -13.69
C SER A 25 2.43 -3.97 -15.07
N ALA A 26 1.19 -3.51 -15.20
CA ALA A 26 0.67 -3.00 -16.47
C ALA A 26 1.39 -1.73 -16.93
N VAL A 27 1.75 -0.83 -16.01
CA VAL A 27 2.51 0.40 -16.35
C VAL A 27 3.93 0.03 -16.77
N SER A 28 4.58 -0.89 -16.07
CA SER A 28 5.91 -1.42 -16.42
C SER A 28 5.94 -2.03 -17.83
N GLU A 29 4.91 -2.80 -18.20
CA GLU A 29 4.79 -3.39 -19.55
C GLU A 29 4.63 -2.34 -20.65
N LYS A 30 3.90 -1.25 -20.37
CA LYS A 30 3.64 -0.15 -21.32
C LYS A 30 4.78 0.87 -21.37
N ALA A 31 5.63 0.93 -20.34
CA ALA A 31 6.73 1.88 -20.25
C ALA A 31 7.77 1.61 -21.35
N LYS A 32 8.10 2.65 -22.12
CA LYS A 32 9.17 2.61 -23.14
C LYS A 32 10.55 2.91 -22.56
N ASP A 33 10.58 3.73 -21.52
CA ASP A 33 11.80 4.05 -20.80
C ASP A 33 12.19 2.89 -19.89
N LYS A 34 13.45 2.46 -19.97
CA LYS A 34 13.95 1.31 -19.21
C LYS A 34 13.94 1.58 -17.70
N ASN A 35 14.25 2.80 -17.28
CA ASN A 35 14.30 3.13 -15.85
C ASN A 35 12.89 3.14 -15.25
N LEU A 36 11.91 3.70 -15.95
CA LEU A 36 10.50 3.64 -15.53
C LEU A 36 10.01 2.18 -15.47
N LYS A 37 10.35 1.37 -16.48
CA LYS A 37 10.01 -0.05 -16.49
C LYS A 37 10.57 -0.79 -15.27
N ASP A 38 11.86 -0.65 -15.00
CA ASP A 38 12.50 -1.30 -13.87
C ASP A 38 11.93 -0.81 -12.52
N LEU A 39 11.62 0.48 -12.41
CA LEU A 39 11.02 1.08 -11.23
C LEU A 39 9.64 0.50 -10.95
N PHE A 40 8.72 0.54 -11.93
CA PHE A 40 7.37 0.00 -11.75
C PHE A 40 7.36 -1.51 -11.54
N ASN A 41 8.29 -2.24 -12.16
CA ASN A 41 8.47 -3.66 -11.86
C ASN A 41 8.91 -3.89 -10.40
N GLY A 42 9.79 -3.03 -9.88
CA GLY A 42 10.20 -3.06 -8.47
C GLY A 42 9.05 -2.81 -7.52
N LEU A 43 8.21 -1.81 -7.80
CA LEU A 43 6.99 -1.54 -7.02
C LEU A 43 6.05 -2.75 -7.02
N ALA A 44 5.75 -3.30 -8.21
CA ALA A 44 4.91 -4.49 -8.32
C ALA A 44 5.41 -5.67 -7.48
N GLU A 45 6.70 -5.98 -7.54
CA GLU A 45 7.28 -7.07 -6.75
C GLU A 45 7.26 -6.80 -5.23
N ASP A 46 7.28 -5.54 -4.80
CA ASP A 46 7.11 -5.20 -3.39
C ASP A 46 5.67 -5.41 -2.92
N GLU A 47 4.65 -4.95 -3.67
CA GLU A 47 3.24 -5.16 -3.32
C GLU A 47 2.89 -6.65 -3.24
N LYS A 48 3.47 -7.46 -4.12
CA LYS A 48 3.32 -8.91 -4.07
C LYS A 48 3.85 -9.51 -2.76
N LYS A 49 5.00 -9.02 -2.26
CA LYS A 49 5.54 -9.45 -0.95
C LYS A 49 4.69 -8.96 0.21
N HIS A 50 4.17 -7.74 0.11
CA HIS A 50 3.24 -7.19 1.10
C HIS A 50 2.00 -8.08 1.20
N ARG A 51 1.36 -8.39 0.07
CA ARG A 51 0.24 -9.33 0.00
C ARG A 51 0.55 -10.66 0.69
N ILE A 52 1.67 -11.30 0.37
CA ILE A 52 2.06 -12.59 0.99
C ILE A 52 2.19 -12.43 2.51
N THR A 53 2.77 -11.32 2.97
CA THR A 53 2.92 -11.02 4.40
C THR A 53 1.56 -10.85 5.08
N LEU A 54 0.62 -10.17 4.45
CA LEU A 54 -0.75 -9.97 4.94
C LEU A 54 -1.57 -11.27 4.94
N GLU A 55 -1.46 -12.08 3.90
CA GLU A 55 -2.07 -13.42 3.84
C GLU A 55 -1.55 -14.30 4.97
N ALA A 56 -0.26 -14.24 5.27
CA ALA A 56 0.33 -14.93 6.40
C ALA A 56 -0.26 -14.45 7.74
N PHE A 57 -0.56 -13.16 7.90
CA PHE A 57 -1.26 -12.65 9.08
C PHE A 57 -2.68 -13.20 9.22
N LEU A 58 -3.43 -13.36 8.13
CA LEU A 58 -4.77 -13.96 8.16
C LEU A 58 -4.75 -15.46 8.44
N ALA A 59 -3.70 -16.16 7.99
CA ALA A 59 -3.52 -17.59 8.22
C ALA A 59 -3.09 -17.93 9.66
N ARG A 60 -2.57 -16.96 10.41
CA ARG A 60 -2.17 -17.15 11.81
C ARG A 60 -3.40 -17.33 12.70
N SER A 61 -3.27 -18.18 13.73
CA SER A 61 -4.34 -18.42 14.68
C SER A 61 -4.77 -17.12 15.39
N PRO A 62 -6.09 -16.93 15.64
CA PRO A 62 -6.66 -15.83 16.42
C PRO A 62 -5.89 -15.48 17.69
N GLU A 63 -5.46 -16.52 18.40
CA GLU A 63 -4.80 -16.47 19.70
C GLU A 63 -3.38 -15.89 19.64
N SER A 64 -2.78 -15.83 18.44
CA SER A 64 -1.43 -15.30 18.22
C SER A 64 -1.40 -13.81 17.85
N MET A 65 -2.58 -13.18 17.78
CA MET A 65 -2.74 -11.77 17.43
C MET A 65 -3.18 -11.00 18.67
N HIS A 66 -2.29 -10.16 19.19
CA HIS A 66 -2.56 -9.39 20.40
C HIS A 66 -2.76 -7.93 20.01
N PHE A 67 -3.99 -7.43 20.18
CA PHE A 67 -4.32 -6.02 19.97
C PHE A 67 -4.81 -5.40 21.27
N SER A 68 -4.46 -4.13 21.50
CA SER A 68 -5.02 -3.38 22.63
C SER A 68 -6.46 -2.98 22.29
N GLU A 69 -7.42 -3.36 23.13
CA GLU A 69 -8.83 -2.95 23.01
C GLU A 69 -9.08 -1.47 23.40
N SER A 70 -8.05 -0.74 23.84
CA SER A 70 -8.22 0.53 24.56
C SER A 70 -8.49 1.79 23.71
N HIS A 71 -8.52 1.70 22.38
CA HIS A 71 -8.71 2.89 21.53
C HIS A 71 -9.76 2.60 20.47
N ASP A 72 -10.65 3.57 20.28
CA ASP A 72 -11.58 3.68 19.16
C ASP A 72 -10.74 3.97 17.90
N TYR A 73 -10.11 2.91 17.39
CA TYR A 73 -9.33 2.97 16.16
C TYR A 73 -10.32 3.19 15.03
N LYS A 74 -10.54 4.45 14.66
CA LYS A 74 -11.17 4.82 13.40
C LYS A 74 -10.24 4.38 12.28
N VAL A 75 -10.24 3.09 12.00
CA VAL A 75 -9.44 2.53 10.92
C VAL A 75 -10.08 3.00 9.62
N VAL A 76 -9.61 4.17 9.20
CA VAL A 76 -9.78 4.78 7.90
C VAL A 76 -11.25 5.16 7.61
N ASP A 77 -11.67 6.32 8.15
CA ASP A 77 -12.58 7.23 7.41
C ASP A 77 -11.79 7.83 6.24
N GLY A 78 -11.33 6.98 5.32
CA GLY A 78 -10.66 7.37 4.09
C GLY A 78 -11.72 7.68 3.06
N LEU A 79 -11.70 8.90 2.53
CA LEU A 79 -12.53 9.27 1.37
C LEU A 79 -12.44 8.17 0.32
N PRO A 80 -13.55 7.71 -0.30
CA PRO A 80 -13.51 6.65 -1.29
C PRO A 80 -12.48 6.98 -2.38
N THR A 81 -11.36 6.27 -2.36
CA THR A 81 -10.35 6.37 -3.41
C THR A 81 -10.85 5.55 -4.57
N PRO A 82 -10.97 6.15 -5.78
CA PRO A 82 -11.36 5.39 -6.94
C PRO A 82 -10.40 4.20 -7.13
N PRO A 83 -10.91 3.06 -7.63
CA PRO A 83 -10.07 1.90 -7.88
C PRO A 83 -8.94 2.27 -8.84
N LEU A 84 -7.77 1.70 -8.61
CA LEU A 84 -6.62 1.93 -9.48
C LEU A 84 -6.78 1.02 -10.70
N THR A 85 -7.25 1.59 -11.81
CA THR A 85 -7.58 0.83 -13.03
C THR A 85 -6.63 1.16 -14.18
N MET A 86 -6.52 0.23 -15.13
CA MET A 86 -5.63 0.33 -16.29
C MET A 86 -6.10 1.32 -17.37
N ASP A 87 -7.34 1.81 -17.26
CA ASP A 87 -7.97 2.75 -18.21
C ASP A 87 -7.69 4.22 -17.86
N LEU A 88 -7.06 4.48 -16.71
CA LEU A 88 -6.71 5.82 -16.27
C LEU A 88 -5.63 6.43 -17.17
N LYS A 89 -5.70 7.74 -17.40
CA LYS A 89 -4.58 8.45 -18.03
C LYS A 89 -3.33 8.32 -17.14
N PRO A 90 -2.11 8.29 -17.70
CA PRO A 90 -0.90 8.06 -16.92
C PRO A 90 -0.75 8.97 -15.68
N VAL A 91 -1.02 10.27 -15.83
CA VAL A 91 -0.93 11.26 -14.74
C VAL A 91 -2.04 11.08 -13.70
N GLU A 92 -3.27 10.74 -14.12
CA GLU A 92 -4.39 10.48 -13.22
C GLU A 92 -4.17 9.20 -12.41
N GLY A 93 -3.63 8.16 -13.05
CA GLY A 93 -3.26 6.92 -12.39
C GLY A 93 -2.14 7.09 -11.36
N LEU A 94 -1.14 7.93 -11.64
CA LEU A 94 -0.10 8.29 -10.66
C LEU A 94 -0.66 9.00 -9.43
N VAL A 95 -1.59 9.94 -9.61
CA VAL A 95 -2.24 10.63 -8.47
C VAL A 95 -2.99 9.64 -7.58
N ILE A 96 -3.72 8.69 -8.21
CA ILE A 96 -4.45 7.65 -7.48
C ILE A 96 -3.49 6.69 -6.78
N ALA A 97 -2.39 6.30 -7.43
CA ALA A 97 -1.34 5.48 -6.84
C ALA A 97 -0.73 6.15 -5.60
N VAL A 98 -0.27 7.40 -5.71
CA VAL A 98 0.26 8.18 -4.56
C VAL A 98 -0.73 8.24 -3.40
N LYS A 99 -2.03 8.40 -3.69
CA LYS A 99 -3.07 8.40 -2.66
C LYS A 99 -3.23 7.03 -2.00
N LYS A 100 -3.19 5.94 -2.78
CA LYS A 100 -3.26 4.57 -2.23
C LYS A 100 -2.06 4.24 -1.35
N GLU A 101 -0.85 4.60 -1.76
CA GLU A 101 0.37 4.44 -0.93
C GLU A 101 0.26 5.19 0.41
N LEU A 102 -0.29 6.41 0.37
CA LEU A 102 -0.52 7.21 1.58
C LEU A 102 -1.52 6.51 2.52
N GLU A 103 -2.61 5.98 1.98
CA GLU A 103 -3.65 5.28 2.73
C GLU A 103 -3.11 3.98 3.34
N ALA A 104 -2.34 3.20 2.58
CA ALA A 104 -1.66 2.00 3.06
C ALA A 104 -0.65 2.32 4.18
N MET A 105 0.21 3.33 3.99
CA MET A 105 1.14 3.80 5.01
C MET A 105 0.42 4.17 6.32
N GLN A 106 -0.67 4.93 6.24
CA GLN A 106 -1.44 5.36 7.40
C GLN A 106 -2.13 4.19 8.10
N MET A 107 -2.69 3.26 7.33
CA MET A 107 -3.32 2.04 7.84
C MET A 107 -2.29 1.19 8.59
N TYR A 108 -1.14 0.90 7.99
CA TYR A 108 -0.08 0.11 8.65
C TYR A 108 0.45 0.79 9.91
N THR A 109 0.61 2.11 9.90
CA THR A 109 0.99 2.87 11.10
C THR A 109 -0.04 2.69 12.23
N GLN A 110 -1.33 2.73 11.91
CA GLN A 110 -2.39 2.51 12.90
C GLN A 110 -2.41 1.06 13.42
N MET A 111 -2.20 0.08 12.54
CA MET A 111 -2.13 -1.33 12.91
C MET A 111 -0.93 -1.62 13.82
N ALA A 112 0.21 -0.97 13.56
CA ALA A 112 1.35 -1.00 14.46
C ALA A 112 1.00 -0.44 15.85
N ASN A 113 0.32 0.70 15.91
CA ASN A 113 -0.09 1.31 17.19
C ASN A 113 -1.13 0.45 17.94
N ALA A 114 -1.99 -0.26 17.21
CA ALA A 114 -2.98 -1.16 17.79
C ALA A 114 -2.39 -2.48 18.29
N SER A 115 -1.21 -2.86 17.78
CA SER A 115 -0.53 -4.13 18.12
C SER A 115 0.04 -4.09 19.54
N ALA A 116 -0.37 -5.05 20.35
CA ALA A 116 0.18 -5.29 21.69
C ALA A 116 1.39 -6.24 21.68
N ASP A 117 1.63 -6.94 20.56
CA ASP A 117 2.84 -7.72 20.32
C ASP A 117 3.91 -6.90 19.58
N GLU A 118 5.16 -6.95 20.08
CA GLU A 118 6.26 -6.16 19.52
C GLU A 118 6.69 -6.65 18.13
N SER A 119 6.65 -7.96 17.89
CA SER A 119 7.02 -8.53 16.58
C SER A 119 6.03 -8.12 15.50
N GLN A 120 4.75 -8.15 15.84
CA GLN A 120 3.65 -7.70 15.00
C GLN A 120 3.74 -6.20 14.72
N ARG A 121 3.97 -5.40 15.77
CA ARG A 121 4.16 -3.95 15.62
C ARG A 121 5.30 -3.63 14.65
N LYS A 122 6.43 -4.34 14.79
CA LYS A 122 7.60 -4.13 13.95
C LYS A 122 7.29 -4.38 12.47
N ILE A 123 6.59 -5.47 12.14
CA ILE A 123 6.23 -5.80 10.76
C ILE A 123 5.34 -4.70 10.14
N PHE A 124 4.34 -4.21 10.87
CA PHE A 124 3.49 -3.13 10.36
C PHE A 124 4.24 -1.80 10.21
N LEU A 125 5.21 -1.50 11.08
CA LEU A 125 6.08 -0.32 10.90
C LEU A 125 6.99 -0.46 9.68
N GLU A 126 7.48 -1.66 9.39
CA GLU A 126 8.28 -1.94 8.19
C GLU A 126 7.45 -1.76 6.92
N LEU A 127 6.23 -2.31 6.86
CA LEU A 127 5.30 -2.08 5.76
C LEU A 127 5.03 -0.59 5.57
N ALA A 128 4.66 0.14 6.64
CA ALA A 128 4.46 1.59 6.56
C ALA A 128 5.69 2.37 6.05
N ALA A 129 6.89 1.90 6.37
CA ALA A 129 8.12 2.53 5.87
C ALA A 129 8.34 2.27 4.37
N MET A 130 7.96 1.09 3.87
CA MET A 130 8.03 0.74 2.44
C MET A 130 7.04 1.57 1.62
N GLU A 131 5.77 1.62 2.02
CA GLU A 131 4.73 2.46 1.39
C GLU A 131 5.15 3.94 1.29
N ARG A 132 5.80 4.47 2.33
CA ARG A 132 6.35 5.84 2.30
C ARG A 132 7.39 6.02 1.20
N GLY A 133 8.25 5.02 1.01
CA GLY A 133 9.26 5.02 -0.04
C GLY A 133 8.64 4.94 -1.44
N HIS A 134 7.64 4.07 -1.61
CA HIS A 134 6.87 3.94 -2.85
C HIS A 134 6.15 5.24 -3.20
N LYS A 135 5.43 5.83 -2.24
CA LYS A 135 4.80 7.15 -2.37
C LYS A 135 5.77 8.20 -2.88
N SER A 136 6.94 8.31 -2.25
CA SER A 136 7.95 9.32 -2.61
C SER A 136 8.43 9.13 -4.05
N ARG A 137 8.70 7.88 -4.45
CA ARG A 137 9.10 7.55 -5.84
C ARG A 137 8.02 7.90 -6.86
N LEU A 138 6.75 7.67 -6.53
CA LEU A 138 5.63 8.00 -7.42
C LEU A 138 5.42 9.52 -7.54
N GLU A 139 5.63 10.27 -6.46
CA GLU A 139 5.61 11.74 -6.48
C GLU A 139 6.73 12.32 -7.35
N ASP A 140 7.93 11.73 -7.31
CA ASP A 140 9.04 12.12 -8.18
C ASP A 140 8.69 11.89 -9.66
N ILE A 141 8.10 10.73 -9.99
CA ILE A 141 7.64 10.42 -11.36
C ILE A 141 6.54 11.40 -11.79
N TYR A 142 5.55 11.64 -10.92
CA TYR A 142 4.47 12.58 -11.21
C TYR A 142 5.02 13.97 -11.52
N THR A 143 5.95 14.47 -10.70
CA THR A 143 6.56 15.79 -10.90
C THR A 143 7.30 15.87 -12.23
N ASN A 144 8.10 14.85 -12.54
CA ASN A 144 8.84 14.77 -13.81
C ASN A 144 7.93 14.69 -15.05
N MET A 145 6.77 14.02 -14.94
CA MET A 145 5.83 13.86 -16.05
C MET A 145 4.88 15.06 -16.21
N ALA A 146 4.44 15.67 -15.11
CA ALA A 146 3.53 16.80 -15.10
C ALA A 146 4.24 18.12 -15.42
N PHE A 147 5.52 18.21 -15.07
CA PHE A 147 6.38 19.37 -15.31
C PHE A 147 7.69 18.90 -15.96
N PRO A 148 7.66 18.42 -17.22
CA PRO A 148 8.89 18.08 -17.92
C PRO A 148 9.76 19.35 -17.95
N GLU A 149 10.93 19.29 -17.31
CA GLU A 149 11.78 20.46 -17.19
C GLU A 149 12.07 20.99 -18.60
N SER A 150 11.65 22.24 -18.82
CA SER A 150 11.89 22.96 -20.06
C SER A 150 13.36 23.39 -20.05
N TRP A 151 14.23 22.57 -20.64
CA TRP A 151 15.60 22.96 -21.00
C TRP A 151 15.71 23.11 -22.52
#